data_AF-A0A842UHM3-F1
#
_entry.id   AF-A0A842UHM3-F1
#
_cell.length_a   1.000
_cell.length_b   1.000
_cell.length_c   1.000
_cell.angle_alpha   90.00
_cell.angle_beta   90.00
_cell.angle_gamma   90.00
#
_symmetry.space_group_name_H-M   'P 1'
#
loop_
_entity.id
_entity.type
_entity.pdbx_description
1 polymer ?
#
loop_
_entity_poly.entity_id
_entity_poly.type
_entity_poly.pdbx_seq_one_letter_code
_entity_poly.pdbx_strand_id
1 'polypeptide(L)'
;MNEHQKAATLLDVDAEELSFFSVGDPFNPPNTIEGFLCKRSDHRYGALVLFQVNGQEVPPEVIYGTPKQRYPFKMRRGERNYLWPKDIKAIKAYEKLDGTNILAYSYQDAEGNRFITFKTRLTPVVRNGLHASHKDLWKNLLEDRQDISEAAQQASESLSLAFEMYGNMNPLLISYDTPLEAVVIFGVSRKDASVIIPEDLRGVPETARAKPTATLEGTDNFGTLSSFFEKRQRQSEE
;
A
#
# COMPACT_ATOMS: atom_id res chain seq x y z
N MET A 1 11.91 4.81 28.85
CA MET A 1 11.96 5.23 27.43
C MET A 1 10.60 5.79 27.09
N ASN A 2 10.49 7.00 26.56
CA ASN A 2 9.18 7.56 26.17
C ASN A 2 8.65 6.88 24.89
N GLU A 3 7.36 7.04 24.57
CA GLU A 3 6.75 6.38 23.40
C GLU A 3 7.44 6.76 22.09
N HIS A 4 7.90 8.01 21.95
CA HIS A 4 8.58 8.50 20.76
C HIS A 4 9.90 7.76 20.51
N GLN A 5 10.72 7.57 21.54
CA GLN A 5 11.97 6.80 21.49
C GLN A 5 11.70 5.30 21.28
N LYS A 6 10.62 4.79 21.87
CA LYS A 6 10.20 3.39 21.69
C LYS A 6 9.76 3.14 20.25
N ALA A 7 8.99 4.04 19.65
CA ALA A 7 8.61 4.00 18.24
C ALA A 7 9.82 4.06 17.31
N ALA A 8 10.76 4.97 17.59
CA ALA A 8 12.02 5.10 16.85
C ALA A 8 12.83 3.80 16.88
N THR A 9 12.90 3.15 18.04
CA THR A 9 13.56 1.85 18.21
C THR A 9 12.84 0.73 17.46
N LEU A 10 11.50 0.65 17.56
CA LEU A 10 10.69 -0.37 16.88
C LEU A 10 10.81 -0.30 15.35
N LEU A 11 10.96 0.90 14.81
CA LEU A 11 11.13 1.13 13.37
C LEU A 11 12.59 1.24 12.94
N ASP A 12 13.56 1.23 13.85
CA ASP A 12 14.99 1.45 13.56
C ASP A 12 15.26 2.78 12.80
N VAL A 13 14.65 3.87 13.27
CA VAL A 13 14.75 5.21 12.67
C VAL A 13 15.10 6.27 13.71
N ASP A 14 15.55 7.44 13.24
CA ASP A 14 15.73 8.58 14.13
C ASP A 14 14.36 9.15 14.55
N ALA A 15 14.25 9.63 15.78
CA ALA A 15 12.99 10.16 16.31
C ALA A 15 12.45 11.35 15.48
N GLU A 16 13.33 12.12 14.84
CA GLU A 16 12.98 13.23 13.93
C GLU A 16 12.24 12.78 12.67
N GLU A 17 12.39 11.51 12.29
CA GLU A 17 11.66 10.91 11.16
C GLU A 17 10.23 10.50 11.55
N LEU A 18 9.82 10.71 12.81
CA LEU A 18 8.50 10.37 13.33
C LEU A 18 7.64 11.60 13.60
N SER A 19 6.35 11.49 13.34
CA SER A 19 5.35 12.47 13.77
C SER A 19 4.23 11.80 14.54
N PHE A 20 3.90 12.36 15.71
CA PHE A 20 2.75 11.94 16.50
C PHE A 20 1.44 12.13 15.72
N PHE A 21 0.47 11.26 15.98
CA PHE A 21 -0.92 11.42 15.55
C PHE A 21 -1.89 10.94 16.64
N SER A 22 -3.07 11.55 16.66
CA SER A 22 -4.26 11.10 17.38
C SER A 22 -5.46 11.38 16.48
N VAL A 23 -6.19 10.34 16.10
CA VAL A 23 -7.30 10.43 15.12
C VAL A 23 -8.44 9.49 15.48
N GLY A 24 -9.67 9.88 15.12
CA GLY A 24 -10.81 8.96 15.09
C GLY A 24 -10.77 8.07 13.85
N ASP A 25 -11.14 6.80 14.00
CA ASP A 25 -11.25 5.84 12.90
C ASP A 25 -12.63 5.95 12.24
N PRO A 26 -12.71 6.45 10.99
CA PRO A 26 -13.99 6.62 10.31
C PRO A 26 -14.66 5.30 9.90
N PHE A 27 -13.96 4.17 9.97
CA PHE A 27 -14.48 2.84 9.62
C PHE A 27 -14.92 2.03 10.84
N ASN A 28 -14.48 2.42 12.04
CA ASN A 28 -14.83 1.74 13.29
C ASN A 28 -15.29 2.73 14.38
N PRO A 29 -16.29 3.59 14.16
CA PRO A 29 -16.76 4.51 15.20
C PRO A 29 -17.29 3.72 16.42
N PRO A 30 -16.98 4.16 17.66
CA PRO A 30 -16.37 5.45 18.03
C PRO A 30 -14.84 5.42 18.17
N ASN A 31 -14.15 4.43 17.62
CA ASN A 31 -12.75 4.18 17.95
C ASN A 31 -11.82 5.37 17.64
N THR A 32 -10.87 5.61 18.53
CA THR A 32 -9.73 6.52 18.30
C THR A 32 -8.42 5.74 18.38
N ILE A 33 -7.42 6.16 17.62
CA ILE A 33 -6.08 5.57 17.60
C ILE A 33 -5.00 6.63 17.73
N GLU A 34 -3.96 6.32 18.49
CA GLU A 34 -2.82 7.21 18.72
C GLU A 34 -1.49 6.49 18.54
N GLY A 35 -0.49 7.24 18.08
CA GLY A 35 0.85 6.72 17.88
C GLY A 35 1.75 7.61 17.04
N PHE A 36 2.70 7.00 16.35
CA PHE A 36 3.72 7.69 15.55
C PHE A 36 3.71 7.22 14.11
N LEU A 37 3.82 8.17 13.18
CA LEU A 37 3.91 7.95 11.75
C LEU A 37 5.33 8.23 11.25
N CYS A 38 5.89 7.31 10.45
CA CYS A 38 7.23 7.42 9.91
C CYS A 38 7.28 8.14 8.56
N LYS A 39 8.22 9.07 8.42
CA LYS A 39 8.49 9.87 7.21
C LYS A 39 9.77 9.45 6.49
N ARG A 40 10.49 8.44 7.00
CA ARG A 40 11.71 7.93 6.36
C ARG A 40 11.41 7.40 4.97
N SER A 41 12.14 7.89 3.98
CA SER A 41 11.89 7.63 2.55
C SER A 41 12.44 6.26 2.08
N ASP A 42 12.07 5.17 2.76
CA ASP A 42 12.41 3.79 2.42
C ASP A 42 11.22 2.83 2.57
N HIS A 43 11.45 1.56 2.95
CA HIS A 43 10.41 0.58 3.19
C HIS A 43 9.49 0.94 4.38
N ARG A 44 9.93 1.86 5.26
CA ARG A 44 9.16 2.35 6.41
C ARG A 44 8.34 3.59 6.10
N TYR A 45 8.36 4.08 4.86
CA TYR A 45 7.70 5.33 4.50
C TYR A 45 6.18 5.24 4.70
N GLY A 46 5.67 6.04 5.64
CA GLY A 46 4.27 6.01 6.06
C GLY A 46 3.90 4.81 6.94
N ALA A 47 4.86 4.07 7.49
CA ALA A 47 4.60 3.08 8.54
C ALA A 47 4.11 3.76 9.82
N LEU A 48 3.35 3.02 10.64
CA LEU A 48 2.82 3.48 11.91
C LEU A 48 3.37 2.63 13.06
N VAL A 49 3.48 3.23 14.24
CA VAL A 49 3.55 2.51 15.52
C VAL A 49 2.38 2.99 16.37
N LEU A 50 1.45 2.09 16.69
CA LEU A 50 0.31 2.39 17.55
C LEU A 50 0.66 2.13 19.01
N PHE A 51 0.19 3.01 19.89
CA PHE A 51 0.37 2.90 21.34
C PHE A 51 -0.94 2.92 22.12
N GLN A 52 -1.97 3.57 21.58
CA GLN A 52 -3.25 3.67 22.26
C GLN A 52 -4.42 3.48 21.32
N VAL A 53 -5.48 2.88 21.86
CA VAL A 53 -6.80 2.76 21.25
C VAL A 53 -7.83 3.19 22.29
N ASN A 54 -8.71 4.12 21.95
CA ASN A 54 -9.76 4.62 22.86
C ASN A 54 -9.19 5.19 24.19
N GLY A 55 -8.00 5.80 24.12
CA GLY A 55 -7.29 6.33 25.30
C GLY A 55 -6.73 5.27 26.24
N GLN A 56 -6.78 3.98 25.86
CA GLN A 56 -6.16 2.88 26.60
C GLN A 56 -4.84 2.50 25.94
N GLU A 57 -3.80 2.30 26.75
CA GLU A 57 -2.52 1.77 26.29
C GLU A 57 -2.69 0.34 25.75
N VAL A 58 -2.09 0.05 24.61
CA VAL A 58 -2.03 -1.27 23.99
C VAL A 58 -0.58 -1.71 23.76
N PRO A 59 -0.30 -3.01 23.67
CA PRO A 59 1.00 -3.49 23.21
C PRO A 59 1.36 -2.83 21.86
N PRO A 60 2.55 -2.22 21.71
CA PRO A 60 2.82 -1.45 20.50
C PRO A 60 2.83 -2.33 19.25
N GLU A 61 2.05 -1.90 18.25
CA GLU A 61 1.96 -2.58 16.96
C GLU A 61 2.63 -1.75 15.87
N VAL A 62 3.56 -2.37 15.15
CA VAL A 62 4.14 -1.79 13.93
C VAL A 62 3.26 -2.17 12.73
N ILE A 63 2.86 -1.16 11.97
CA ILE A 63 2.08 -1.31 10.74
C ILE A 63 2.91 -0.77 9.59
N TYR A 64 3.42 -1.66 8.76
CA TYR A 64 4.13 -1.28 7.54
C TYR A 64 3.15 -0.88 6.44
N GLY A 65 3.50 0.19 5.72
CA GLY A 65 2.70 0.72 4.63
C GLY A 65 3.23 0.35 3.26
N THR A 66 2.63 0.95 2.22
CA THR A 66 3.16 0.88 0.85
C THR A 66 4.56 1.50 0.81
N PRO A 67 5.61 0.70 0.54
CA PRO A 67 6.98 1.18 0.63
C PRO A 67 7.28 2.20 -0.46
N LYS A 68 8.25 3.09 -0.19
CA LYS A 68 8.80 3.93 -1.26
C LYS A 68 9.86 3.14 -2.02
N GLN A 69 9.48 2.64 -3.19
CA GLN A 69 10.41 1.97 -4.09
C GLN A 69 11.37 2.99 -4.73
N ARG A 70 12.65 2.66 -4.76
CA ARG A 70 13.64 3.40 -5.53
C ARG A 70 13.53 2.98 -6.98
N TYR A 71 13.64 3.94 -7.89
CA TYR A 71 13.72 3.63 -9.31
C TYR A 71 14.91 2.70 -9.59
N PRO A 72 14.72 1.63 -10.38
CA PRO A 72 15.78 0.69 -10.70
C PRO A 72 16.69 1.23 -11.81
N PHE A 73 16.92 2.54 -11.87
CA PHE A 73 17.79 3.17 -12.87
C PHE A 73 18.52 4.38 -12.33
N LYS A 74 19.65 4.70 -12.95
CA LYS A 74 20.37 5.96 -12.77
C LYS A 74 20.30 6.79 -14.05
N MET A 75 20.17 8.09 -13.91
CA MET A 75 20.32 9.01 -15.03
C MET A 75 21.80 9.19 -15.33
N ARG A 76 22.23 8.96 -16.58
CA ARG A 76 23.58 9.25 -17.05
C ARG A 76 23.48 9.86 -18.44
N ARG A 77 24.00 11.08 -18.62
CA ARG A 77 23.94 11.83 -19.90
C ARG A 77 22.52 11.96 -20.49
N GLY A 78 21.50 12.08 -19.64
CA GLY A 78 20.11 12.18 -20.09
C GLY A 78 19.40 10.85 -20.34
N GLU A 79 20.12 9.72 -20.27
CA GLU A 79 19.57 8.39 -20.51
C GLU A 79 19.38 7.59 -19.22
N ARG A 80 18.35 6.74 -19.19
CA ARG A 80 18.07 5.81 -18.08
C ARG A 80 18.94 4.57 -18.21
N ASN A 81 19.82 4.37 -17.24
CA ASN A 81 20.64 3.16 -17.12
C ASN A 81 20.05 2.27 -16.04
N TYR A 82 19.35 1.22 -16.45
CA TYR A 82 18.68 0.29 -15.53
C TYR A 82 19.68 -0.60 -14.79
N LEU A 83 19.43 -0.80 -13.51
CA LEU A 83 20.23 -1.62 -12.58
C LEU A 83 19.38 -2.79 -12.11
N TRP A 84 19.53 -3.92 -12.79
CA TRP A 84 18.83 -5.15 -12.49
C TRP A 84 19.68 -6.05 -11.58
N PRO A 85 19.08 -6.74 -10.59
CA PRO A 85 19.73 -7.85 -9.92
C PRO A 85 20.29 -8.88 -10.92
N LYS A 86 21.40 -9.56 -10.59
CA LYS A 86 22.05 -10.51 -11.50
C LYS A 86 21.27 -11.82 -11.68
N ASP A 87 20.58 -12.25 -10.62
CA ASP A 87 19.93 -13.56 -10.54
C ASP A 87 18.39 -13.45 -10.60
N ILE A 88 17.88 -12.74 -11.60
CA ILE A 88 16.43 -12.59 -11.79
C ILE A 88 15.90 -13.86 -12.46
N LYS A 89 14.98 -14.55 -11.78
CA LYS A 89 14.30 -15.73 -12.33
C LYS A 89 13.14 -15.38 -13.26
N ALA A 90 12.39 -14.33 -12.92
CA ALA A 90 11.28 -13.84 -13.72
C ALA A 90 10.99 -12.37 -13.38
N ILE A 91 10.39 -11.66 -14.32
CA ILE A 91 9.81 -10.32 -14.13
C ILE A 91 8.35 -10.36 -14.52
N LYS A 92 7.50 -9.94 -13.59
CA LYS A 92 6.06 -9.81 -13.80
C LYS A 92 5.72 -8.34 -13.98
N ALA A 93 5.05 -8.04 -15.10
CA ALA A 93 4.58 -6.70 -15.41
C ALA A 93 3.08 -6.62 -15.15
N TYR A 94 2.68 -5.66 -14.33
CA TYR A 94 1.29 -5.38 -14.02
C TYR A 94 0.86 -4.08 -14.70
N GLU A 95 -0.42 -3.96 -15.00
CA GLU A 95 -0.97 -2.69 -15.44
C GLU A 95 -0.81 -1.66 -14.32
N LYS A 96 -0.22 -0.51 -14.64
CA LYS A 96 -0.12 0.60 -13.70
C LYS A 96 -1.39 1.44 -13.81
N LEU A 97 -2.38 1.07 -13.02
CA LEU A 97 -3.57 1.90 -12.81
C LEU A 97 -3.16 3.28 -12.26
N ASP A 98 -3.97 4.27 -12.61
CA ASP A 98 -3.81 5.66 -12.23
C ASP A 98 -4.93 6.01 -11.24
N GLY A 99 -4.69 5.64 -9.99
CA GLY A 99 -5.64 5.85 -8.92
C GLY A 99 -4.96 6.25 -7.62
N THR A 100 -5.67 6.03 -6.53
CA THR A 100 -5.18 6.30 -5.18
C THR A 100 -4.90 4.99 -4.48
N ASN A 101 -3.67 4.85 -3.99
CA ASN A 101 -3.31 3.73 -3.16
C ASN A 101 -3.99 3.82 -1.78
N ILE A 102 -4.80 2.82 -1.46
CA ILE A 102 -5.45 2.65 -0.16
C ILE A 102 -4.87 1.39 0.49
N LEU A 103 -4.29 1.53 1.68
CA LEU A 103 -3.75 0.41 2.44
C LEU A 103 -4.74 0.02 3.54
N ALA A 104 -5.27 -1.21 3.48
CA ALA A 104 -5.98 -1.81 4.60
C ALA A 104 -4.97 -2.37 5.61
N TYR A 105 -5.18 -2.09 6.88
CA TYR A 105 -4.43 -2.67 7.99
C TYR A 105 -5.36 -2.92 9.18
N SER A 106 -4.90 -3.72 10.14
CA SER A 106 -5.65 -3.96 11.37
C SER A 106 -4.91 -3.47 12.60
N TYR A 107 -5.65 -3.23 13.67
CA TYR A 107 -5.12 -2.92 15.00
C TYR A 107 -5.98 -3.60 16.06
N GLN A 108 -5.46 -3.76 17.28
CA GLN A 108 -6.20 -4.30 18.41
C GLN A 108 -6.40 -3.28 19.52
N ASP A 109 -7.55 -3.33 20.19
CA ASP A 109 -7.76 -2.59 21.43
C ASP A 109 -7.19 -3.35 22.65
N ALA A 110 -7.37 -2.78 23.85
CA ALA A 110 -6.88 -3.36 25.10
C ALA A 110 -7.59 -4.69 25.49
N GLU A 111 -8.76 -4.96 24.91
CA GLU A 111 -9.52 -6.21 25.12
C GLU A 111 -9.10 -7.30 24.10
N GLY A 112 -8.27 -6.93 23.11
CA GLY A 112 -7.82 -7.82 22.04
C GLY A 112 -8.76 -7.86 20.84
N ASN A 113 -9.82 -7.05 20.80
CA ASN A 113 -10.71 -6.95 19.65
C ASN A 113 -9.94 -6.38 18.46
N ARG A 114 -10.01 -7.05 17.31
CA ARG A 114 -9.31 -6.63 16.09
C ARG A 114 -10.24 -5.82 15.20
N PHE A 115 -9.76 -4.65 14.77
CA PHE A 115 -10.47 -3.76 13.85
C PHE A 115 -9.67 -3.60 12.57
N ILE A 116 -10.38 -3.39 11.45
CA ILE A 116 -9.76 -3.13 10.15
C ILE A 116 -10.07 -1.71 9.76
N THR A 117 -9.03 -1.00 9.38
CA THR A 117 -9.15 0.36 8.87
C THR A 117 -8.26 0.53 7.65
N PHE A 118 -8.31 1.72 7.08
CA PHE A 118 -7.68 2.02 5.81
C PHE A 118 -6.88 3.30 5.95
N LYS A 119 -5.81 3.42 5.17
CA LYS A 119 -5.03 4.65 5.08
C LYS A 119 -4.48 4.94 3.70
N THR A 120 -4.35 6.22 3.40
CA THR A 120 -3.46 6.69 2.34
C THR A 120 -2.02 6.79 2.87
N ARG A 121 -1.05 6.96 1.97
CA ARG A 121 0.33 7.19 2.37
C ARG A 121 0.45 8.49 3.20
N LEU A 122 1.24 8.43 4.28
CA LEU A 122 1.44 9.54 5.24
C LEU A 122 0.18 10.03 5.98
N THR A 123 -0.89 9.24 6.03
CA THR A 123 -1.99 9.47 6.97
C THR A 123 -2.21 8.23 7.81
N PRO A 124 -2.62 8.35 9.08
CA PRO A 124 -2.94 7.18 9.90
C PRO A 124 -4.23 6.50 9.44
N VAL A 125 -5.22 7.26 8.96
CA VAL A 125 -6.48 6.76 8.39
C VAL A 125 -6.81 7.46 7.07
N VAL A 126 -7.68 6.89 6.23
CA VAL A 126 -8.24 7.56 5.04
C VAL A 126 -9.13 8.69 5.52
N ARG A 127 -8.97 9.86 4.91
CA ARG A 127 -9.76 11.05 5.19
C ARG A 127 -10.12 11.76 3.90
N ASN A 128 -11.15 12.58 3.94
CA ASN A 128 -11.40 13.53 2.86
C ASN A 128 -10.33 14.62 2.92
N GLY A 129 -9.71 14.89 1.77
CA GLY A 129 -8.78 15.99 1.59
C GLY A 129 -9.47 17.21 0.99
N LEU A 130 -8.69 18.26 0.74
CA LEU A 130 -9.15 19.46 0.04
C LEU A 130 -9.56 19.19 -1.42
N HIS A 131 -8.92 18.21 -2.06
CA HIS A 131 -9.02 17.99 -3.50
C HIS A 131 -9.72 16.67 -3.86
N ALA A 132 -9.97 15.79 -2.88
CA ALA A 132 -10.61 14.51 -3.11
C ALA A 132 -11.26 13.96 -1.85
N SER A 133 -12.46 13.41 -2.00
CA SER A 133 -13.24 12.80 -0.92
C SER A 133 -12.90 11.31 -0.77
N HIS A 134 -11.61 10.96 -0.63
CA HIS A 134 -11.16 9.55 -0.63
C HIS A 134 -11.87 8.68 0.41
N LYS A 135 -12.22 9.23 1.58
CA LYS A 135 -12.92 8.46 2.62
C LYS A 135 -14.34 8.14 2.19
N ASP A 136 -15.06 9.09 1.60
CA ASP A 136 -16.43 8.84 1.12
C ASP A 136 -16.41 7.92 -0.12
N LEU A 137 -15.50 8.13 -1.07
CA LEU A 137 -15.32 7.23 -2.22
C LEU A 137 -15.02 5.80 -1.78
N TRP A 138 -14.07 5.62 -0.85
CA TRP A 138 -13.72 4.30 -0.35
C TRP A 138 -14.88 3.65 0.39
N LYS A 139 -15.63 4.40 1.21
CA LYS A 139 -16.85 3.87 1.87
C LYS A 139 -17.88 3.37 0.87
N ASN A 140 -18.20 4.18 -0.15
CA ASN A 140 -19.15 3.78 -1.19
C ASN A 140 -18.67 2.51 -1.91
N LEU A 141 -17.37 2.40 -2.21
CA LEU A 141 -16.82 1.21 -2.84
C LEU A 141 -16.95 -0.04 -1.95
N LEU A 142 -16.74 0.07 -0.64
CA LEU A 142 -16.88 -1.06 0.29
C LEU A 142 -18.32 -1.55 0.44
N GLU A 143 -19.32 -0.69 0.18
CA GLU A 143 -20.74 -1.08 0.18
C GLU A 143 -21.05 -2.05 -0.98
N ASP A 144 -20.43 -1.82 -2.14
CA ASP A 144 -20.65 -2.62 -3.35
C ASP A 144 -19.66 -3.79 -3.51
N ARG A 145 -18.44 -3.67 -2.98
CA ARG A 145 -17.34 -4.64 -3.12
C ARG A 145 -17.05 -5.38 -1.82
N GLN A 146 -17.94 -6.29 -1.44
CA GLN A 146 -17.77 -7.13 -0.24
C GLN A 146 -16.50 -7.98 -0.29
N ASP A 147 -16.07 -8.42 -1.47
CA ASP A 147 -14.85 -9.20 -1.65
C ASP A 147 -13.57 -8.44 -1.24
N ILE A 148 -13.57 -7.11 -1.31
CA ILE A 148 -12.48 -6.26 -0.80
C ILE A 148 -12.46 -6.24 0.73
N SER A 149 -13.62 -6.09 1.36
CA SER A 149 -13.75 -6.16 2.82
C SER A 149 -13.34 -7.52 3.35
N GLU A 150 -13.79 -8.60 2.70
CA GLU A 150 -13.41 -9.98 3.03
C GLU A 150 -11.90 -10.21 2.85
N ALA A 151 -11.30 -9.72 1.76
CA ALA A 151 -9.87 -9.81 1.54
C ALA A 151 -9.07 -9.14 2.68
N ALA A 152 -9.47 -7.92 3.07
CA ALA A 152 -8.84 -7.20 4.17
C ALA A 152 -8.98 -7.96 5.50
N GLN A 153 -10.15 -8.57 5.74
CA GLN A 153 -10.41 -9.38 6.93
C GLN A 153 -9.53 -10.62 7.00
N GLN A 154 -9.45 -11.38 5.91
CA GLN A 154 -8.65 -12.61 5.86
C GLN A 154 -7.15 -12.34 5.98
N ALA A 155 -6.68 -11.20 5.47
CA ALA A 155 -5.28 -10.81 5.53
C ALA A 155 -4.88 -10.15 6.88
N SER A 156 -5.85 -9.70 7.68
CA SER A 156 -5.68 -8.75 8.78
C SER A 156 -4.66 -9.14 9.85
N GLU A 157 -4.43 -10.43 10.08
CA GLU A 157 -3.51 -10.92 11.11
C GLU A 157 -2.04 -10.86 10.70
N SER A 158 -1.74 -10.98 9.40
CA SER A 158 -0.36 -11.18 8.92
C SER A 158 0.10 -10.14 7.92
N LEU A 159 -0.85 -9.49 7.23
CA LEU A 159 -0.56 -8.57 6.14
C LEU A 159 -1.31 -7.24 6.31
N SER A 160 -0.76 -6.20 5.72
CA SER A 160 -1.52 -5.04 5.25
C SER A 160 -1.74 -5.18 3.75
N LEU A 161 -2.94 -4.94 3.24
CA LEU A 161 -3.25 -5.06 1.82
C LEU A 161 -3.27 -3.69 1.15
N ALA A 162 -2.53 -3.55 0.05
CA ALA A 162 -2.55 -2.36 -0.77
C ALA A 162 -3.53 -2.54 -1.93
N PHE A 163 -4.50 -1.64 -2.01
CA PHE A 163 -5.45 -1.50 -3.10
C PHE A 163 -5.09 -0.29 -3.93
N GLU A 164 -5.38 -0.35 -5.22
CA GLU A 164 -5.49 0.85 -6.05
C GLU A 164 -6.97 1.15 -6.28
N MET A 165 -7.46 2.30 -5.79
CA MET A 165 -8.81 2.80 -6.05
C MET A 165 -8.77 3.74 -7.27
N TYR A 166 -9.49 3.41 -8.34
CA TYR A 166 -9.46 4.11 -9.62
C TYR A 166 -10.85 4.24 -10.24
N GLY A 167 -11.01 5.02 -11.31
CA GLY A 167 -12.30 5.28 -11.95
C GLY A 167 -12.55 6.76 -12.19
N ASN A 168 -13.57 7.12 -12.98
CA ASN A 168 -13.86 8.54 -13.26
C ASN A 168 -14.29 9.35 -12.02
N MET A 169 -14.78 8.69 -10.97
CA MET A 169 -15.09 9.34 -9.70
C MET A 169 -13.84 9.65 -8.86
N ASN A 170 -12.69 9.05 -9.20
CA ASN A 170 -11.39 9.34 -8.59
C ASN A 170 -10.38 9.86 -9.66
N PRO A 171 -10.65 11.03 -10.27
CA PRO A 171 -9.89 11.49 -11.43
C PRO A 171 -8.46 11.88 -11.04
N LEU A 172 -7.49 11.35 -11.79
CA LEU A 172 -6.09 11.76 -11.75
C LEU A 172 -5.62 12.21 -13.14
N LEU A 173 -4.77 11.46 -13.82
CA LEU A 173 -4.26 11.74 -15.16
C LEU A 173 -5.02 10.97 -16.25
N ILE A 174 -5.40 9.73 -15.99
CA ILE A 174 -6.13 8.85 -16.92
C ILE A 174 -7.64 8.98 -16.67
N SER A 175 -8.41 9.10 -17.76
CA SER A 175 -9.87 9.04 -17.72
C SER A 175 -10.33 7.58 -17.88
N TYR A 176 -11.19 7.13 -16.98
CA TYR A 176 -11.74 5.78 -16.97
C TYR A 176 -13.24 5.79 -17.28
N ASP A 177 -13.72 4.80 -18.03
CA ASP A 177 -15.18 4.63 -18.22
C ASP A 177 -15.86 4.04 -16.98
N THR A 178 -15.12 3.23 -16.21
CA THR A 178 -15.60 2.67 -14.95
C THR A 178 -15.80 3.77 -13.90
N PRO A 179 -16.97 3.82 -13.21
CA PRO A 179 -17.25 4.86 -12.22
C PRO A 179 -16.25 4.89 -11.07
N LEU A 180 -16.14 3.78 -10.34
CA LEU A 180 -15.22 3.61 -9.22
C LEU A 180 -14.95 2.12 -9.07
N GLU A 181 -13.69 1.75 -8.92
CA GLU A 181 -13.27 0.37 -8.77
C GLU A 181 -12.00 0.26 -7.94
N ALA A 182 -11.72 -0.93 -7.41
CA ALA A 182 -10.46 -1.21 -6.76
C ALA A 182 -9.94 -2.63 -6.97
N VAL A 183 -8.63 -2.74 -6.89
CA VAL A 183 -7.90 -4.00 -7.04
C VAL A 183 -6.74 -4.08 -6.06
N VAL A 184 -6.50 -5.26 -5.50
CA VAL A 184 -5.34 -5.55 -4.64
C VAL A 184 -4.09 -5.63 -5.52
N ILE A 185 -3.13 -4.74 -5.26
CA ILE A 185 -1.90 -4.63 -6.04
C ILE A 185 -0.69 -5.30 -5.37
N PHE A 186 -0.70 -5.47 -4.04
CA PHE A 186 0.25 -6.29 -3.28
C PHE A 186 -0.17 -6.35 -1.80
N GLY A 187 0.45 -7.25 -1.04
CA GLY A 187 0.41 -7.24 0.42
C GLY A 187 1.75 -6.81 1.01
N VAL A 188 1.74 -6.35 2.26
CA VAL A 188 2.93 -6.00 3.04
C VAL A 188 2.91 -6.82 4.32
N SER A 189 3.94 -7.64 4.52
CA SER A 189 4.13 -8.43 5.73
C SER A 189 4.24 -7.53 6.95
N ARG A 190 3.40 -7.80 7.96
CA ARG A 190 3.49 -7.11 9.25
C ARG A 190 4.74 -7.49 10.04
N LYS A 191 5.33 -8.65 9.74
CA LYS A 191 6.50 -9.18 10.44
C LYS A 191 7.78 -8.45 10.06
N ASP A 192 7.96 -8.15 8.77
CA ASP A 192 9.27 -7.75 8.22
C ASP A 192 9.20 -6.76 7.05
N ALA A 193 8.02 -6.17 6.80
CA ALA A 193 7.77 -5.22 5.71
C ALA A 193 8.01 -5.77 4.29
N SER A 194 8.17 -7.09 4.13
CA SER A 194 8.31 -7.71 2.81
C SER A 194 7.05 -7.54 1.98
N VAL A 195 7.23 -7.27 0.68
CA VAL A 195 6.13 -7.12 -0.27
C VAL A 195 5.76 -8.50 -0.83
N ILE A 196 4.48 -8.84 -0.76
CA ILE A 196 3.91 -10.07 -1.30
C ILE A 196 3.14 -9.73 -2.57
N ILE A 197 3.50 -10.34 -3.69
CA ILE A 197 2.83 -10.10 -4.98
C ILE A 197 1.39 -10.64 -4.97
N PRO A 198 0.48 -10.09 -5.80
CA PRO A 198 -0.94 -10.48 -5.80
C PRO A 198 -1.19 -11.98 -5.86
N GLU A 199 -0.46 -12.72 -6.71
CA GLU A 199 -0.64 -14.15 -6.91
C GLU A 199 -0.33 -14.98 -5.66
N ASP A 200 0.54 -14.48 -4.79
CA ASP A 200 0.98 -15.16 -3.57
C ASP A 200 0.11 -14.82 -2.33
N LEU A 201 -0.87 -13.92 -2.48
CA LEU A 201 -1.79 -13.50 -1.41
C LEU A 201 -2.84 -14.57 -1.08
N ARG A 202 -2.48 -15.53 -0.24
CA ARG A 202 -3.41 -16.57 0.23
C ARG A 202 -4.63 -15.95 0.93
N GLY A 203 -5.82 -16.50 0.67
CA GLY A 203 -7.10 -16.02 1.22
C GLY A 203 -7.74 -14.87 0.44
N VAL A 204 -6.97 -14.03 -0.26
CA VAL A 204 -7.57 -12.95 -1.06
C VAL A 204 -8.26 -13.54 -2.30
N PRO A 205 -9.53 -13.23 -2.64
CA PRO A 205 -10.17 -13.74 -3.85
C PRO A 205 -9.40 -13.37 -5.13
N GLU A 206 -9.28 -14.28 -6.09
CA GLU A 206 -8.57 -14.00 -7.36
C GLU A 206 -9.20 -12.86 -8.16
N THR A 207 -10.52 -12.66 -8.02
CA THR A 207 -11.28 -11.57 -8.64
C THR A 207 -10.88 -10.20 -8.10
N ALA A 208 -10.37 -10.13 -6.86
CA ALA A 208 -9.95 -8.89 -6.23
C ALA A 208 -8.48 -8.55 -6.51
N ARG A 209 -7.70 -9.45 -7.13
CA ARG A 209 -6.24 -9.31 -7.31
C ARG A 209 -5.89 -8.74 -8.67
N ALA A 210 -4.86 -7.90 -8.71
CA ALA A 210 -4.26 -7.45 -9.95
C ALA A 210 -3.61 -8.65 -10.65
N LYS A 211 -3.82 -8.74 -11.98
CA LYS A 211 -3.26 -9.82 -12.79
C LYS A 211 -2.03 -9.33 -13.55
N PRO A 212 -0.97 -10.15 -13.66
CA PRO A 212 0.16 -9.79 -14.50
C PRO A 212 -0.32 -9.73 -15.95
N THR A 213 0.05 -8.66 -16.63
CA THR A 213 -0.20 -8.45 -18.06
C THR A 213 0.89 -9.06 -18.94
N ALA A 214 2.04 -9.42 -18.34
CA ALA A 214 3.12 -10.17 -18.96
C ALA A 214 4.04 -10.77 -17.89
N THR A 215 4.69 -11.89 -18.23
CA THR A 215 5.77 -12.50 -17.47
C THR A 215 6.96 -12.72 -18.41
N LEU A 216 8.13 -12.25 -18.01
CA LEU A 216 9.40 -12.45 -18.72
C LEU A 216 10.27 -13.40 -17.88
N GLU A 217 10.75 -14.49 -18.47
CA GLU A 217 11.51 -15.52 -17.76
C GLU A 217 13.02 -15.25 -17.87
N GLY A 218 13.79 -15.67 -16.86
CA GLY A 218 15.20 -15.29 -16.66
C GLY A 218 16.22 -15.78 -17.67
N THR A 219 15.77 -16.44 -18.75
CA THR A 219 16.58 -16.73 -19.94
C THR A 219 16.66 -15.54 -20.90
N ASP A 220 15.79 -14.54 -20.73
CA ASP A 220 15.77 -13.35 -21.56
C ASP A 220 16.88 -12.37 -21.15
N ASN A 221 17.68 -11.90 -22.11
CA ASN A 221 18.67 -10.86 -21.86
C ASN A 221 17.95 -9.57 -21.46
N PHE A 222 17.84 -9.25 -20.18
CA PHE A 222 17.03 -8.12 -19.64
C PHE A 222 17.35 -6.72 -20.19
N GLY A 223 18.39 -6.55 -21.02
CA GLY A 223 18.48 -5.42 -21.95
C GLY A 223 17.28 -5.31 -22.91
N THR A 224 16.48 -6.37 -23.04
CA THR A 224 15.23 -6.45 -23.81
C THR A 224 14.01 -5.95 -23.05
N LEU A 225 14.07 -5.58 -21.76
CA LEU A 225 12.91 -4.97 -21.10
C LEU A 225 12.56 -3.61 -21.68
N SER A 226 13.58 -2.80 -21.97
CA SER A 226 13.40 -1.54 -22.69
C SER A 226 12.72 -1.81 -24.03
N SER A 227 13.20 -2.82 -24.79
CA SER A 227 12.59 -3.18 -26.07
C SER A 227 11.22 -3.84 -25.93
N PHE A 228 10.90 -4.52 -24.81
CA PHE A 228 9.57 -5.01 -24.48
C PHE A 228 8.60 -3.84 -24.26
N PHE A 229 8.97 -2.87 -23.42
CA PHE A 229 8.16 -1.68 -23.19
C PHE A 229 8.04 -0.81 -24.44
N GLU A 230 9.12 -0.62 -25.21
CA GLU A 230 9.10 0.09 -26.50
C GLU A 230 8.21 -0.61 -27.53
N LYS A 231 8.27 -1.94 -27.62
CA LYS A 231 7.37 -2.73 -28.49
C LYS A 231 5.91 -2.55 -28.06
N ARG A 232 5.62 -2.60 -26.76
CA ARG A 232 4.27 -2.44 -26.25
C ARG A 232 3.72 -1.03 -26.49
N GLN A 233 4.56 0.00 -26.31
CA GLN A 233 4.20 1.38 -26.57
C GLN A 233 3.81 1.60 -28.05
N ARG A 234 4.55 0.99 -28.98
CA ARG A 234 4.21 1.03 -30.41
C ARG A 234 2.90 0.31 -30.74
N GLN A 235 2.64 -0.82 -30.09
CA GLN A 235 1.40 -1.59 -30.27
C GLN A 235 0.15 -0.89 -29.72
N SER A 236 0.29 0.05 -28.77
CA SER A 236 -0.82 0.86 -28.27
C SER A 236 -1.09 2.13 -29.08
N GLU A 237 -0.21 2.47 -30.02
CA GLU A 237 -0.32 3.62 -30.93
C GLU A 237 -0.91 3.23 -32.30
N GLU A 238 -1.07 1.93 -32.57
CA GLU A 238 -1.76 1.33 -33.74
C GLU A 238 -3.22 0.98 -33.43
#